data_AF-A0A929UK34-F1
#
_entry.id   AF-A0A929UK34-F1
#
_cell.length_a   1.000
_cell.length_b   1.000
_cell.length_c   1.000
_cell.angle_alpha   90.00
_cell.angle_beta   90.00
_cell.angle_gamma   90.00
#
_symmetry.space_group_name_H-M   'P 1'
#
loop_
_entity.id
_entity.type
_entity.pdbx_description
1 polymer ?
#
loop_
_entity_poly.entity_id
_entity_poly.type
_entity_poly.pdbx_seq_one_letter_code
_entity_poly.pdbx_strand_id
1 'polypeptide(L)'
;MKRKTGIILGIIVIIALIATGIAAVMGYVYGGIKVPDQRVVVHYNVCDDKVADKINESIYSPDKLRQVVRDIEKKNHYLDDATCVATVYFYYATNNDLGRDTQKVNELYNKMKSLSDKGIYASGKLIISTNVEQLGNLRNKQTLPRNKQ
;
A
#
# COMPACT_ATOMS: atom_id res chain seq x y z
N MET A 1 5.29 -3.77 -66.22
CA MET A 1 5.70 -3.17 -64.93
C MET A 1 4.62 -2.31 -64.26
N LYS A 2 3.83 -1.50 -64.99
CA LYS A 2 2.79 -0.60 -64.42
C LYS A 2 1.74 -1.23 -63.48
N ARG A 3 1.35 -2.50 -63.71
CA ARG A 3 0.33 -3.21 -62.91
C ARG A 3 0.81 -3.55 -61.48
N LYS A 4 2.11 -3.81 -61.29
CA LYS A 4 2.68 -4.12 -59.97
C LYS A 4 2.81 -2.86 -59.12
N THR A 5 3.14 -1.72 -59.73
CA THR A 5 3.24 -0.43 -59.06
C THR A 5 1.89 0.06 -58.51
N GLY A 6 0.79 -0.17 -59.23
CA GLY A 6 -0.56 0.18 -58.76
C GLY A 6 -1.03 -0.65 -57.55
N ILE A 7 -0.66 -1.94 -57.49
CA ILE A 7 -0.99 -2.81 -56.36
C ILE A 7 -0.21 -2.38 -55.11
N ILE A 8 1.07 -2.03 -55.26
CA ILE A 8 1.91 -1.58 -54.15
C ILE A 8 1.40 -0.24 -53.58
N LEU A 9 1.02 0.70 -54.45
CA LEU A 9 0.42 1.98 -54.02
C LEU A 9 -0.92 1.78 -53.31
N GLY A 10 -1.76 0.84 -53.78
CA GLY A 10 -3.02 0.50 -53.10
C GLY A 10 -2.81 -0.04 -51.69
N ILE A 11 -1.82 -0.91 -51.49
CA ILE A 11 -1.51 -1.49 -50.17
C ILE A 11 -1.03 -0.40 -49.19
N ILE A 12 -0.19 0.52 -49.65
CA ILE A 12 0.33 1.63 -48.81
C ILE A 12 -0.82 2.53 -48.32
N VAL A 13 -1.77 2.85 -49.19
CA VAL A 13 -2.94 3.69 -48.81
C VAL A 13 -3.83 2.98 -47.79
N ILE A 14 -4.03 1.67 -47.92
CA ILE A 14 -4.83 0.89 -46.96
C ILE A 14 -4.13 0.86 -45.59
N ILE A 15 -2.82 0.64 -45.55
CA ILE A 15 -2.05 0.63 -44.30
C ILE A 15 -2.10 2.02 -43.63
N ALA A 16 -2.00 3.10 -44.40
CA ALA A 16 -2.09 4.45 -43.88
C ALA A 16 -3.46 4.74 -43.25
N LEU A 17 -4.56 4.31 -43.89
CA LEU A 17 -5.92 4.48 -43.37
C LEU A 17 -6.14 3.69 -42.07
N ILE A 18 -5.65 2.45 -41.99
CA ILE A 18 -5.72 1.62 -40.78
C ILE A 18 -4.93 2.29 -39.65
N ALA A 19 -3.72 2.78 -39.91
CA ALA A 19 -2.89 3.45 -38.91
C ALA A 19 -3.56 4.72 -38.34
N THR A 20 -4.19 5.52 -39.20
CA THR A 20 -4.94 6.71 -38.74
C THR A 20 -6.20 6.36 -37.94
N GLY A 21 -6.91 5.28 -38.31
CA GLY A 21 -8.07 4.81 -37.56
C GLY A 21 -7.70 4.35 -36.15
N ILE A 22 -6.58 3.62 -36.00
CA ILE A 22 -6.09 3.17 -34.69
C ILE A 22 -5.66 4.36 -33.82
N ALA A 23 -4.96 5.34 -34.40
CA ALA A 23 -4.52 6.53 -33.67
C ALA A 23 -5.71 7.39 -33.17
N ALA A 24 -6.76 7.53 -33.97
CA ALA A 24 -7.97 8.27 -33.58
C ALA A 24 -8.72 7.60 -32.43
N VAL A 25 -8.81 6.26 -32.42
CA VAL A 25 -9.42 5.50 -31.31
C VAL A 25 -8.56 5.59 -30.05
N MET A 26 -7.23 5.49 -30.16
CA MET A 26 -6.34 5.64 -29.00
C MET A 26 -6.37 7.05 -28.41
N GLY A 27 -6.44 8.10 -29.24
CA GLY A 27 -6.57 9.48 -28.81
C GLY A 27 -7.89 9.76 -28.07
N TYR A 28 -9.01 9.18 -28.53
CA TYR A 28 -10.30 9.30 -27.86
C TYR A 28 -10.37 8.54 -26.53
N VAL A 29 -9.70 7.39 -26.43
CA VAL A 29 -9.62 6.63 -25.17
C VAL A 29 -8.76 7.37 -24.13
N TYR A 30 -7.70 8.06 -24.55
CA TYR A 30 -6.84 8.82 -23.62
C TYR A 30 -7.41 10.19 -23.20
N GLY A 31 -8.22 10.83 -24.04
CA GLY A 31 -8.78 12.17 -23.77
C GLY A 31 -10.07 12.21 -22.95
N GLY A 32 -10.74 11.07 -22.72
CA GLY A 32 -12.17 11.05 -22.36
C GLY A 32 -12.58 10.39 -21.04
N ILE A 33 -11.67 9.82 -20.25
CA ILE A 33 -12.06 9.14 -19.00
C ILE A 33 -11.32 9.77 -17.82
N LYS A 34 -11.75 10.96 -17.42
CA LYS A 34 -11.65 11.34 -16.00
C LYS A 34 -12.63 10.45 -15.25
N VAL A 35 -12.10 9.39 -14.64
CA VAL A 35 -12.88 8.48 -13.80
C VAL A 35 -13.62 9.34 -12.76
N PRO A 36 -14.96 9.33 -12.69
CA PRO A 36 -15.74 10.21 -11.81
C PRO A 36 -15.57 9.89 -10.31
N ASP A 37 -14.76 8.89 -9.96
CA ASP A 37 -14.51 8.41 -8.60
C ASP A 37 -13.05 8.59 -8.14
N GLN A 38 -12.30 9.54 -8.70
CA GLN A 38 -11.05 9.98 -8.06
C GLN A 38 -11.37 10.71 -6.74
N ARG A 39 -11.68 9.93 -5.69
CA ARG A 39 -11.63 10.40 -4.31
C ARG A 39 -10.20 10.90 -4.10
N VAL A 40 -10.05 12.18 -3.80
CA VAL A 40 -8.76 12.75 -3.38
C VAL A 40 -8.37 12.01 -2.11
N VAL A 41 -7.46 11.03 -2.25
CA VAL A 41 -6.91 10.31 -1.12
C VAL A 41 -5.94 11.27 -0.45
N VAL A 42 -6.42 11.96 0.60
CA VAL A 42 -5.55 12.78 1.45
C VAL A 42 -4.60 11.82 2.17
N HIS A 43 -3.36 11.80 1.71
CA HIS A 43 -2.31 10.99 2.32
C HIS A 43 -1.65 11.81 3.43
N TYR A 44 -1.82 11.36 4.67
CA TYR A 44 -1.14 11.94 5.82
C TYR A 44 0.23 11.27 5.98
N ASN A 45 1.29 12.06 5.96
CA ASN A 45 2.67 11.60 6.22
C ASN A 45 3.09 12.06 7.62
N VAL A 46 2.62 11.32 8.63
CA VAL A 46 2.82 11.56 10.06
C VAL A 46 4.06 10.82 10.58
N CYS A 47 4.32 9.64 10.01
CA CYS A 47 5.49 8.80 10.24
C CYS A 47 6.39 8.85 9.01
N ASP A 48 7.21 9.89 8.96
CA ASP A 48 8.22 10.09 7.92
C ASP A 48 9.39 9.09 8.03
N ASP A 49 10.31 9.17 7.09
CA ASP A 49 11.49 8.29 7.04
C ASP A 49 12.32 8.33 8.34
N LYS A 50 12.38 9.47 9.03
CA LYS A 50 13.11 9.58 10.30
C LYS A 50 12.42 8.78 11.41
N VAL A 51 11.09 8.71 11.39
CA VAL A 51 10.34 7.85 12.30
C VAL A 51 10.59 6.38 11.95
N ALA A 52 10.62 6.01 10.66
CA ALA A 52 10.95 4.65 10.23
C ALA A 52 12.35 4.21 10.71
N ASP A 53 13.36 5.09 10.60
CA ASP A 53 14.71 4.81 11.09
C ASP A 53 14.72 4.59 12.62
N LYS A 54 14.03 5.45 13.38
CA LYS A 54 13.89 5.29 14.84
C LYS A 54 13.21 3.97 15.22
N ILE A 55 12.22 3.55 14.44
CA ILE A 55 11.54 2.27 14.67
C ILE A 55 12.53 1.13 14.46
N ASN A 56 13.26 1.13 13.34
CA ASN A 56 14.25 0.11 13.01
C ASN A 56 15.34 -0.03 14.09
N GLU A 57 15.81 1.10 14.64
CA GLU A 57 16.76 1.11 15.76
C GLU A 57 16.15 0.59 17.07
N SER A 58 14.84 0.74 17.23
CA SER A 58 14.13 0.43 18.47
C SER A 58 13.58 -1.00 18.52
N ILE A 59 13.52 -1.75 17.42
CA ILE A 59 12.80 -3.05 17.39
C ILE A 59 13.38 -4.07 18.39
N TYR A 60 14.68 -3.97 18.67
CA TYR A 60 15.40 -4.88 19.56
C TYR A 60 15.39 -4.41 21.03
N SER A 61 14.77 -3.26 21.33
CA SER A 61 14.68 -2.69 22.66
C SER A 61 13.21 -2.41 23.02
N PRO A 62 12.56 -3.27 23.83
CA PRO A 62 11.14 -3.13 24.16
C PRO A 62 10.76 -1.75 24.72
N ASP A 63 11.60 -1.16 25.55
CA ASP A 63 11.37 0.16 26.15
C ASP A 63 11.45 1.30 25.14
N LYS A 64 12.46 1.27 24.25
CA LYS A 64 12.58 2.28 23.17
C LYS A 64 11.42 2.17 22.21
N LEU A 65 11.04 0.95 21.83
CA LEU A 65 9.89 0.71 20.94
C LEU A 65 8.59 1.20 21.59
N ARG A 66 8.40 0.95 22.89
CA ARG A 66 7.26 1.45 23.65
C ARG A 66 7.20 2.98 23.64
N GLN A 67 8.33 3.66 23.80
CA GLN A 67 8.39 5.11 23.77
C GLN A 67 8.01 5.64 22.38
N VAL A 68 8.58 5.08 21.32
CA VAL A 68 8.26 5.45 19.93
C VAL A 68 6.77 5.28 19.65
N VAL A 69 6.18 4.15 20.05
CA VAL A 69 4.75 3.88 19.85
C VAL A 69 3.88 4.88 20.61
N ARG A 70 4.20 5.17 21.88
CA ARG A 70 3.49 6.20 22.66
C ARG A 70 3.57 7.58 22.02
N ASP A 71 4.68 7.92 21.40
CA ASP A 71 4.85 9.19 20.71
C ASP A 71 4.08 9.21 19.38
N ILE A 72 3.97 8.09 18.67
CA ILE A 72 3.12 7.94 17.49
C ILE A 72 1.64 8.11 17.86
N GLU A 73 1.17 7.45 18.90
CA GLU A 73 -0.25 7.48 19.31
C GLU A 73 -0.74 8.85 19.77
N LYS A 74 0.18 9.74 20.18
CA LYS A 74 -0.13 11.14 20.50
C LYS A 74 -0.28 12.03 19.26
N LYS A 75 0.19 11.59 18.09
CA LYS A 75 0.12 12.39 16.86
C LYS A 75 -1.28 12.32 16.27
N ASN A 76 -1.80 13.49 15.88
CA ASN A 76 -3.03 13.55 15.09
C ASN A 76 -2.85 12.81 13.77
N HIS A 77 -3.92 12.16 13.30
CA HIS A 77 -3.95 11.41 12.04
C HIS A 77 -2.97 10.22 11.92
N TYR A 78 -2.38 9.74 13.02
CA TYR A 78 -1.49 8.56 12.95
C TYR A 78 -2.20 7.32 12.38
N LEU A 79 -3.52 7.20 12.60
CA LEU A 79 -4.31 6.11 12.04
C LEU A 79 -4.44 6.20 10.51
N ASP A 80 -4.27 7.38 9.92
CA ASP A 80 -4.39 7.59 8.47
C ASP A 80 -3.04 7.42 7.74
N ASP A 81 -1.96 7.15 8.48
CA ASP A 81 -0.62 6.87 7.99
C ASP A 81 -0.27 5.38 8.15
N ALA A 82 -0.01 4.70 7.04
CA ALA A 82 0.25 3.25 7.05
C ALA A 82 1.55 2.87 7.78
N THR A 83 2.58 3.72 7.75
CA THR A 83 3.83 3.50 8.49
C THR A 83 3.57 3.56 10.00
N CYS A 84 2.79 4.55 10.44
CA CYS A 84 2.37 4.65 11.84
C CYS A 84 1.54 3.43 12.27
N VAL A 85 0.50 3.08 11.52
CA VAL A 85 -0.38 1.96 11.87
C VAL A 85 0.38 0.64 11.89
N ALA A 86 1.26 0.36 10.92
CA ALA A 86 2.06 -0.86 10.88
C ALA A 86 2.98 -0.98 12.11
N THR A 87 3.55 0.14 12.57
CA THR A 87 4.42 0.18 13.74
C THR A 87 3.66 -0.11 15.03
N VAL A 88 2.52 0.55 15.23
CA VAL A 88 1.67 0.34 16.40
C VAL A 88 1.14 -1.10 16.39
N TYR A 89 0.72 -1.61 15.22
CA TYR A 89 0.32 -3.00 15.05
C TYR A 89 1.43 -3.95 15.49
N PHE A 90 2.65 -3.78 14.97
CA PHE A 90 3.77 -4.64 15.29
C PHE A 90 4.01 -4.69 16.81
N TYR A 91 4.07 -3.53 17.45
CA TYR A 91 4.23 -3.44 18.89
C TYR A 91 3.18 -4.21 19.68
N TYR A 92 1.89 -4.01 19.39
CA TYR A 92 0.81 -4.72 20.11
C TYR A 92 0.72 -6.21 19.75
N ALA A 93 1.14 -6.59 18.54
CA ALA A 93 1.12 -7.97 18.08
C ALA A 93 2.29 -8.80 18.66
N THR A 94 3.45 -8.19 18.92
CA THR A 94 4.68 -8.89 19.34
C THR A 94 5.06 -8.68 20.79
N ASN A 95 4.66 -7.56 21.41
CA ASN A 95 5.07 -7.26 22.77
C ASN A 95 4.19 -8.01 23.79
N ASN A 96 4.80 -8.97 24.48
CA ASN A 96 4.10 -9.84 25.44
C ASN A 96 3.95 -9.20 26.83
N ASP A 97 4.65 -8.09 27.13
CA ASP A 97 4.69 -7.48 28.47
C ASP A 97 3.43 -6.69 28.84
N LEU A 98 2.62 -6.29 27.86
CA LEU A 98 1.40 -5.49 28.11
C LEU A 98 0.14 -6.33 28.34
N GLY A 99 0.22 -7.65 28.22
CA GLY A 99 -0.97 -8.45 27.91
C GLY A 99 -1.42 -8.15 26.47
N ARG A 100 -1.71 -9.19 25.71
CA ARG A 100 -2.00 -9.05 24.28
C ARG A 100 -3.36 -8.39 24.08
N ASP A 101 -3.37 -7.14 23.61
CA ASP A 101 -4.59 -6.40 23.29
C ASP A 101 -5.15 -6.83 21.93
N THR A 102 -5.83 -7.99 21.93
CA THR A 102 -6.39 -8.62 20.72
C THR A 102 -7.39 -7.70 20.01
N GLN A 103 -8.12 -6.87 20.74
CA GLN A 103 -9.06 -5.91 20.15
C GLN A 103 -8.29 -4.87 19.34
N LYS A 104 -7.29 -4.23 19.96
CA LYS A 104 -6.48 -3.21 19.28
C LYS A 104 -5.70 -3.75 18.09
N VAL A 105 -5.17 -4.98 18.18
CA VAL A 105 -4.51 -5.64 17.04
C VAL A 105 -5.48 -5.85 15.87
N ASN A 106 -6.72 -6.26 16.15
CA ASN A 106 -7.75 -6.43 15.12
C ASN A 106 -8.16 -5.09 14.47
N GLU A 107 -8.33 -4.05 15.28
CA GLU A 107 -8.63 -2.69 14.81
C GLU A 107 -7.53 -2.17 13.87
N LEU A 108 -6.27 -2.29 14.28
CA LEU A 108 -5.11 -1.86 13.50
C LEU A 108 -4.94 -2.68 12.22
N TYR A 109 -5.20 -3.99 12.27
CA TYR A 109 -5.20 -4.84 11.08
C TYR A 109 -6.25 -4.37 10.06
N ASN A 110 -7.49 -4.13 10.51
CA ASN A 110 -8.56 -3.68 9.64
C ASN A 110 -8.26 -2.28 9.05
N LYS A 111 -7.62 -1.41 9.85
CA LYS A 111 -7.16 -0.11 9.38
C LYS A 111 -6.07 -0.26 8.30
N MET A 112 -5.07 -1.11 8.50
CA MET A 112 -4.07 -1.41 7.47
C MET A 112 -4.69 -1.98 6.20
N LYS A 113 -5.66 -2.87 6.32
CA LYS A 113 -6.41 -3.39 5.16
C LYS A 113 -7.10 -2.25 4.41
N SER A 114 -7.82 -1.38 5.11
CA SER A 114 -8.50 -0.22 4.50
C SER A 114 -7.53 0.78 3.85
N LEU A 115 -6.34 0.98 4.43
CA LEU A 115 -5.29 1.82 3.84
C LEU A 115 -4.72 1.17 2.57
N SER A 116 -4.47 -0.14 2.59
CA SER A 116 -4.02 -0.89 1.42
C SER A 116 -5.05 -0.88 0.29
N ASP A 117 -6.34 -1.04 0.60
CA ASP A 117 -7.45 -0.88 -0.38
C ASP A 117 -7.48 0.56 -0.94
N LYS A 118 -7.01 1.53 -0.12
CA LYS A 118 -6.67 2.93 -0.42
C LYS A 118 -5.55 3.15 -1.45
N GLY A 119 -4.73 2.14 -1.71
CA GLY A 119 -3.41 2.32 -2.33
C GLY A 119 -2.39 3.05 -1.43
N ILE A 120 -2.66 3.15 -0.12
CA ILE A 120 -1.76 3.76 0.86
C ILE A 120 -0.95 2.64 1.52
N TYR A 121 0.37 2.69 1.33
CA TYR A 121 1.29 1.67 1.84
C TYR A 121 2.27 2.28 2.84
N ALA A 122 2.73 1.45 3.77
CA ALA A 122 3.76 1.84 4.73
C ALA A 122 5.10 2.03 4.03
N SER A 123 6.00 2.81 4.64
CA SER A 123 7.35 3.01 4.13
C SER A 123 8.08 1.67 3.97
N GLY A 124 8.67 1.46 2.79
CA GLY A 124 9.50 0.29 2.50
C GLY A 124 10.82 0.26 3.28
N LYS A 125 11.15 1.32 4.02
CA LYS A 125 12.31 1.35 4.92
C LYS A 125 12.08 0.59 6.22
N LEU A 126 10.84 0.30 6.59
CA LEU A 126 10.54 -0.47 7.79
C LEU A 126 11.06 -1.91 7.64
N ILE A 127 11.83 -2.37 8.63
CA ILE A 127 12.32 -3.77 8.67
C ILE A 127 11.25 -4.76 9.18
N ILE A 128 10.10 -4.25 9.62
CA ILE A 128 8.97 -5.04 10.11
C ILE A 128 8.02 -5.40 8.97
N SER A 129 7.22 -6.44 9.14
CA SER A 129 6.16 -6.78 8.19
C SER A 129 5.15 -5.64 8.07
N THR A 130 4.93 -5.16 6.85
CA THR A 130 3.96 -4.10 6.51
C THR A 130 2.87 -4.57 5.56
N ASN A 131 3.05 -5.73 4.92
CA ASN A 131 2.07 -6.35 4.02
C ASN A 131 0.90 -6.93 4.83
N VAL A 132 -0.33 -6.58 4.45
CA VAL A 132 -1.59 -7.04 5.07
C VAL A 132 -1.67 -8.56 5.20
N GLU A 133 -1.19 -9.34 4.24
CA GLU A 133 -1.18 -10.81 4.32
C GLU A 133 -0.24 -11.31 5.42
N GLN A 134 0.96 -10.73 5.52
CA GLN A 134 1.92 -11.06 6.58
C GLN A 134 1.41 -10.64 7.95
N LEU A 135 0.78 -9.46 8.05
CA LEU A 135 0.08 -9.01 9.24
C LEU A 135 -1.06 -9.97 9.60
N GLY A 136 -1.80 -10.47 8.61
CA GLY A 136 -2.86 -11.47 8.80
C GLY A 136 -2.33 -12.78 9.37
N ASN A 137 -1.15 -13.22 8.94
CA ASN A 137 -0.48 -14.39 9.48
C ASN A 137 0.01 -14.17 10.93
N LEU A 138 0.56 -12.99 11.23
CA LEU A 138 0.92 -12.61 12.60
C LEU A 138 -0.31 -12.59 13.51
N ARG A 139 -1.43 -12.07 13.00
CA ARG A 139 -2.73 -12.10 13.69
C ARG A 139 -3.28 -13.51 13.88
N ASN A 140 -3.26 -14.36 12.85
CA ASN A 140 -3.82 -15.71 12.91
C ASN A 140 -2.97 -16.66 13.76
N LYS A 141 -1.66 -16.45 13.85
CA LYS A 141 -0.82 -17.11 14.88
C LYS A 141 -1.26 -16.74 16.32
N GLN A 142 -2.05 -15.68 16.50
CA GLN A 142 -2.66 -15.32 17.78
C GLN A 142 -3.98 -16.07 18.05
N THR A 143 -4.68 -16.58 17.02
CA THR A 143 -5.97 -17.27 17.15
C THR A 143 -5.86 -18.78 17.32
N LEU A 144 -4.71 -19.38 17.02
CA LEU A 144 -4.45 -20.78 17.35
C LEU A 144 -4.23 -20.90 18.86
N PRO A 145 -4.99 -21.74 19.59
CA PRO A 145 -4.75 -21.96 21.01
C PRO A 145 -3.31 -22.45 21.17
N ARG A 146 -2.54 -21.77 22.03
CA ARG A 146 -1.24 -22.24 22.51
C ARG A 146 -1.50 -23.59 23.18
N ASN A 147 -1.26 -24.69 22.46
CA ASN A 147 -1.25 -26.01 23.06
C ASN A 147 -0.19 -25.95 24.17
N LYS A 148 -0.65 -25.99 25.42
CA LYS A 148 0.21 -26.25 26.56
C LYS A 148 0.66 -27.70 26.41
N GLN A 149 1.89 -27.89 25.93
CA GLN A 149 2.67 -29.09 26.23
C GLN A 149 3.39 -28.86 27.55
#